data_AF-A0A4U3AC05-F1
#
_entry.id   AF-A0A4U3AC05-F1
#
_cell.length_a   1.000
_cell.length_b   1.000
_cell.length_c   1.000
_cell.angle_alpha   90.00
_cell.angle_beta   90.00
_cell.angle_gamma   90.00
#
_symmetry.space_group_name_H-M   'P 1'
#
loop_
_entity.id
_entity.type
_entity.pdbx_description
1 polymer ?
#
loop_
_entity_poly.entity_id
_entity_poly.type
_entity_poly.pdbx_seq_one_letter_code
_entity_poly.pdbx_strand_id
1 'polypeptide(L)'
;MTAEELFKEKQYLVIAAIKQQFGSIARAGQIAEMNNMELGDLIQVGHMYLWEHCVKYDPERVDTFNAYVMKGMKWAISDEIHMKGTPFKISRRV
;
A
#
# COMPACT_ATOMS: atom_id res chain seq x y z
N MET A 1 14.11 4.25 18.09
CA MET A 1 13.86 4.35 16.65
C MET A 1 12.71 5.31 16.45
N THR A 2 12.93 6.38 15.70
CA THR A 2 11.90 7.37 15.35
C THR A 2 11.02 6.84 14.22
N ALA A 3 9.84 7.45 14.03
CA ALA A 3 8.93 7.08 12.94
C ALA A 3 9.60 7.33 11.58
N GLU A 4 10.40 8.39 11.46
CA GLU A 4 11.15 8.77 10.26
C GLU A 4 12.22 7.74 9.90
N GLU A 5 12.98 7.27 10.90
CA GLU A 5 13.99 6.21 10.70
C GLU A 5 13.34 4.91 10.27
N LEU A 6 12.28 4.48 10.97
CA LEU A 6 11.55 3.27 10.63
C LEU A 6 10.93 3.36 9.23
N PHE A 7 10.33 4.51 8.89
CA PHE A 7 9.74 4.72 7.58
C PHE A 7 10.79 4.59 6.47
N LYS A 8 11.93 5.27 6.61
CA LYS A 8 13.06 5.20 5.66
C LYS A 8 13.57 3.76 5.51
N GLU A 9 13.73 3.04 6.62
CA GLU A 9 14.18 1.65 6.60
C GLU A 9 13.18 0.74 5.87
N LYS A 10 11.88 0.96 6.06
CA LYS A 10 10.83 0.05 5.58
C LYS A 10 10.18 0.44 4.24
N GLN A 11 10.64 1.49 3.56
CA GLN A 11 10.07 1.93 2.27
C GLN A 11 10.02 0.81 1.22
N TYR A 12 10.98 -0.11 1.25
CA TYR A 12 11.02 -1.26 0.33
C TYR A 12 9.77 -2.15 0.42
N LEU A 13 9.05 -2.14 1.55
CA LEU A 13 7.81 -2.88 1.74
C LEU A 13 6.72 -2.45 0.76
N VAL A 14 6.70 -1.18 0.34
CA VAL A 14 5.69 -0.67 -0.62
C VAL A 14 5.81 -1.39 -1.96
N ILE A 15 7.02 -1.43 -2.52
CA ILE A 15 7.30 -2.12 -3.79
C ILE A 15 7.09 -3.63 -3.63
N ALA A 16 7.46 -4.21 -2.49
CA ALA A 16 7.22 -5.62 -2.21
C ALA A 16 5.71 -5.96 -2.15
N ALA A 17 4.91 -5.11 -1.50
CA ALA A 17 3.46 -5.27 -1.41
C ALA A 17 2.81 -5.22 -2.79
N ILE A 18 3.18 -4.23 -3.62
CA ILE A 18 2.69 -4.08 -4.99
C ILE A 18 3.05 -5.32 -5.83
N LYS A 19 4.31 -5.78 -5.79
CA LYS A 19 4.73 -6.99 -6.51
C LYS A 19 3.96 -8.22 -6.06
N GLN A 20 3.78 -8.40 -4.75
CA GLN A 20 3.06 -9.56 -4.23
C GLN A 20 1.56 -9.52 -4.55
N GLN A 21 0.95 -8.33 -4.62
CA GLN A 21 -0.48 -8.19 -4.89
C GLN A 21 -0.80 -8.31 -6.39
N PHE A 22 0.02 -7.71 -7.25
CA PHE A 22 -0.26 -7.60 -8.70
C PHE A 22 0.68 -8.46 -9.56
N GLY A 23 1.57 -9.23 -8.94
CA GLY A 23 2.54 -10.12 -9.60
C GLY A 23 3.82 -9.42 -10.07
N SER A 24 3.73 -8.19 -10.60
CA SER A 24 4.90 -7.38 -11.00
C SER A 24 4.58 -5.89 -10.98
N ILE A 25 5.61 -5.04 -11.00
CA ILE A 25 5.45 -3.58 -11.07
C ILE A 25 4.87 -3.16 -12.43
N ALA A 26 5.33 -3.78 -13.52
CA ALA A 26 4.78 -3.51 -14.85
C ALA A 26 3.28 -3.84 -14.93
N ARG A 27 2.87 -4.98 -14.35
CA ARG A 27 1.45 -5.37 -14.29
C ARG A 27 0.64 -4.45 -13.38
N ALA A 28 1.19 -4.01 -12.26
CA ALA A 28 0.55 -3.03 -11.40
C ALA A 28 0.30 -1.71 -12.14
N GLY A 29 1.26 -1.24 -12.94
CA GLY A 29 1.10 -0.04 -13.78
C GLY A 29 -0.03 -0.19 -14.80
N GLN A 30 -0.05 -1.32 -15.54
CA GLN A 30 -1.14 -1.61 -16.49
C GLN A 30 -2.51 -1.63 -15.81
N ILE A 31 -2.62 -2.24 -14.63
CA ILE A 31 -3.88 -2.28 -13.87
C ILE A 31 -4.28 -0.87 -13.41
N ALA A 32 -3.34 -0.07 -12.92
CA ALA A 32 -3.60 1.31 -12.53
C ALA A 32 -4.16 2.12 -13.71
N GLU A 33 -3.50 2.04 -14.89
CA GLU A 33 -3.91 2.75 -16.10
C GLU A 33 -5.31 2.34 -16.56
N MET A 34 -5.62 1.04 -16.55
CA MET A 34 -6.96 0.52 -16.85
C MET A 34 -8.05 1.06 -15.90
N ASN A 35 -7.64 1.49 -14.71
CA ASN A 35 -8.48 2.10 -13.69
C ASN A 35 -8.20 3.60 -13.55
N ASN A 36 -7.82 4.32 -14.63
CA ASN A 36 -7.64 5.78 -14.62
C ASN A 36 -6.70 6.30 -13.52
N MET A 37 -5.70 5.52 -13.13
CA MET A 37 -4.69 5.86 -12.13
C MET A 37 -3.29 5.63 -12.70
N GLU A 38 -2.29 6.19 -12.04
CA GLU A 38 -0.89 5.92 -12.33
C GLU A 38 -0.27 4.95 -11.32
N LEU A 39 0.80 4.27 -11.71
CA LEU A 39 1.59 3.47 -10.76
C LEU A 39 2.06 4.31 -9.56
N GLY A 40 2.35 5.60 -9.80
CA GLY A 40 2.75 6.56 -8.77
C GLY A 40 1.69 6.70 -7.67
N ASP A 41 0.41 6.68 -8.02
CA ASP A 41 -0.69 6.77 -7.06
C ASP A 41 -0.71 5.56 -6.11
N LEU A 42 -0.49 4.35 -6.66
CA LEU A 42 -0.42 3.12 -5.87
C LEU A 42 0.76 3.13 -4.89
N ILE A 43 1.91 3.63 -5.35
CA ILE A 43 3.10 3.79 -4.53
C ILE A 43 2.84 4.81 -3.42
N GLN A 44 2.18 5.93 -3.73
CA GLN A 44 1.86 6.96 -2.76
C GLN A 44 0.91 6.44 -1.68
N VAL A 45 -0.14 5.69 -2.05
CA VAL A 45 -1.06 5.06 -1.10
C VAL A 45 -0.30 4.11 -0.17
N GLY A 46 0.60 3.29 -0.72
CA GLY A 46 1.45 2.42 0.08
C GLY A 46 2.35 3.18 1.06
N HIS A 47 2.95 4.30 0.63
CA HIS A 47 3.73 5.16 1.51
C HIS A 47 2.90 5.82 2.60
N MET A 48 1.71 6.32 2.29
CA MET A 48 0.80 6.90 3.28
C MET A 48 0.40 5.86 4.34
N TYR A 49 0.05 4.65 3.88
CA TYR A 49 -0.29 3.54 4.77
C TYR A 49 0.89 3.16 5.68
N LEU A 50 2.09 3.05 5.10
CA LEU A 50 3.31 2.74 5.86
C LEU A 50 3.60 3.83 6.91
N TRP A 51 3.53 5.11 6.51
CA TRP A 51 3.78 6.24 7.42
C TRP A 51 2.84 6.23 8.61
N GLU A 52 1.55 6.04 8.39
CA GLU A 52 0.56 5.95 9.48
C GLU A 52 0.93 4.87 10.49
N HIS A 53 1.42 3.72 10.02
CA HIS A 53 1.82 2.61 10.88
C HIS A 53 3.18 2.83 11.55
N CYS A 54 4.10 3.57 10.91
CA CYS A 54 5.35 4.00 11.54
C CYS A 54 5.09 5.00 12.68
N VAL A 55 4.13 5.92 12.51
CA VAL A 55 3.74 6.88 13.57
C VAL A 55 3.08 6.16 14.75
N LYS A 56 2.27 5.13 14.48
CA LYS A 56 1.60 4.30 15.52
C LYS A 56 2.43 3.09 15.95
N TYR A 57 3.73 3.09 15.67
CA TYR A 57 4.59 1.94 15.91
C TYR A 57 4.69 1.62 17.40
N ASP A 58 4.48 0.35 17.74
CA ASP A 58 4.65 -0.21 19.07
C ASP A 58 5.97 -1.02 19.12
N PRO A 59 6.98 -0.58 19.89
CA PRO A 59 8.26 -1.29 20.02
C PRO A 59 8.13 -2.74 20.49
N GLU A 60 7.08 -3.09 21.25
CA GLU A 60 6.86 -4.45 21.73
C GLU A 60 6.47 -5.43 20.61
N ARG A 61 6.08 -4.92 19.43
CA ARG A 61 5.57 -5.70 18.30
C ARG A 61 6.48 -5.68 17.08
N VAL A 62 7.75 -5.34 17.26
CA VAL A 62 8.75 -5.18 16.18
C VAL A 62 8.77 -6.37 15.20
N ASP A 63 8.76 -7.59 15.72
CA ASP A 63 8.88 -8.82 14.93
C ASP A 63 7.69 -9.05 13.99
N THR A 64 6.53 -8.49 14.34
CA THR A 64 5.28 -8.67 13.59
C THR A 64 4.94 -7.49 12.69
N PHE A 65 5.64 -6.36 12.84
CA PHE A 65 5.34 -5.11 12.15
C PHE A 65 5.27 -5.29 10.63
N ASN A 66 6.31 -5.89 10.05
CA ASN A 66 6.39 -6.09 8.60
C ASN A 66 5.21 -6.92 8.08
N ALA A 67 4.90 -8.03 8.75
CA ALA A 67 3.81 -8.91 8.33
C ALA A 67 2.44 -8.22 8.45
N TYR A 68 2.22 -7.48 9.54
CA TYR A 68 0.99 -6.72 9.77
C TYR A 68 0.79 -5.64 8.72
N VAL A 69 1.81 -4.81 8.49
CA VAL A 69 1.79 -3.73 7.51
C VAL A 69 1.63 -4.28 6.10
N MET A 70 2.37 -5.33 5.73
CA MET A 70 2.26 -5.94 4.40
C MET A 70 0.85 -6.47 4.11
N LYS A 71 0.19 -7.10 5.09
CA LYS A 71 -1.18 -7.60 4.91
C LYS A 71 -2.15 -6.45 4.65
N GLY A 72 -2.15 -5.42 5.50
CA GLY A 72 -3.06 -4.29 5.38
C GLY A 72 -2.78 -3.41 4.16
N MET A 73 -1.52 -3.17 3.84
CA MET A 73 -1.11 -2.33 2.71
C MET A 73 -1.57 -2.88 1.36
N LYS A 74 -1.50 -4.20 1.16
CA LYS A 74 -2.02 -4.84 -0.06
C LYS A 74 -3.52 -4.60 -0.24
N TRP A 75 -4.27 -4.64 0.87
CA TRP A 75 -5.69 -4.34 0.89
C TRP A 75 -5.95 -2.86 0.60
N ALA A 76 -5.22 -1.95 1.23
CA ALA A 76 -5.36 -0.51 1.01
C ALA A 76 -5.09 -0.11 -0.44
N ILE A 77 -4.03 -0.64 -1.06
CA ILE A 77 -3.71 -0.36 -2.46
C ILE A 77 -4.79 -0.93 -3.41
N SER A 78 -5.25 -2.16 -3.14
CA SER A 78 -6.36 -2.74 -3.91
C SER A 78 -7.65 -1.95 -3.74
N ASP A 79 -7.92 -1.46 -2.54
CA ASP A 79 -9.09 -0.64 -2.22
C ASP A 79 -9.09 0.65 -3.01
N GLU A 80 -7.96 1.34 -3.05
CA GLU A 80 -7.82 2.59 -3.80
C GLU A 80 -8.17 2.39 -5.29
N ILE A 81 -7.65 1.35 -5.93
CA ILE A 81 -7.94 1.03 -7.34
C ILE A 81 -9.45 0.86 -7.55
N HIS A 82 -10.10 0.09 -6.69
CA HIS A 82 -11.52 -0.22 -6.86
C HIS A 82 -12.43 0.98 -6.55
N MET A 83 -12.07 1.79 -5.55
CA MET A 83 -12.92 2.85 -5.02
C MET A 83 -12.71 4.20 -5.70
N LYS A 84 -11.50 4.48 -6.18
CA LYS A 84 -11.14 5.78 -6.78
C LYS A 84 -10.72 5.69 -8.24
N GLY A 85 -10.29 4.51 -8.71
CA GLY A 85 -9.93 4.33 -10.12
C GLY A 85 -11.14 4.18 -11.07
N THR A 86 -12.32 3.93 -10.52
CA THR A 86 -13.55 3.85 -11.32
C THR A 86 -14.19 5.23 -11.48
N PRO A 87 -14.60 5.65 -12.70
CA PRO A 87 -15.30 6.92 -12.91
C PRO A 87 -16.60 7.02 -12.12
N PHE A 88 -17.21 5.88 -11.82
CA PHE A 88 -18.41 5.77 -11.00
C PHE A 88 -18.10 4.95 -9.75
N LYS A 89 -18.24 5.58 -8.58
CA LYS A 89 -18.04 4.91 -7.29
C LYS A 89 -19.15 3.90 -7.05
N ILE A 90 -18.83 2.62 -7.18
CA ILE A 90 -19.75 1.52 -6.85
C ILE A 90 -19.59 1.20 -5.36
N SER A 91 -20.68 1.24 -4.59
CA SER A 91 -20.64 0.89 -3.17
C SER A 91 -20.33 -0.60 -3.01
N ARG A 92 -19.36 -0.94 -2.15
CA ARG A 92 -19.14 -2.33 -1.72
C ARG A 92 -20.26 -2.76 -0.77
N ARG A 93 -21.41 -3.17 -1.31
CA ARG A 93 -22.35 -4.01 -0.56
C ARG A 93 -21.91 -5.46 -0.74
N VAL A 94 -21.43 -6.05 0.35
CA VAL A 94 -21.46 -7.49 0.59
C VAL A 94 -22.35 -7.68 1.81
#